data_AF-A0A8T5PVY5-F1
#
_entry.id   AF-A0A8T5PVY5-F1
#
_cell.length_a   1.000
_cell.length_b   1.000
_cell.length_c   1.000
_cell.angle_alpha   90.00
_cell.angle_beta   90.00
_cell.angle_gamma   90.00
#
_symmetry.space_group_name_H-M   'P 1'
#
loop_
_entity.id
_entity.type
_entity.pdbx_description
1 polymer ?
#
loop_
_entity_poly.entity_id
_entity_poly.type
_entity_poly.pdbx_seq_one_letter_code
_entity_poly.pdbx_strand_id
1 'polypeptide(L)'
;MSEICDVCGLPKDLCVCETIAKETQRITVRIEKRKFGKMYTVVEGFDSKEIDVKELTRKLKSKLACGGTSKRGSIELQGAHGSKVKQYLVELG
;
A
#
# COMPACT_ATOMS: atom_id res chain seq x y z
N MET A 1 3.67 -26.28 -20.95
CA MET A 1 2.77 -26.65 -19.84
C MET A 1 2.34 -25.36 -19.19
N SER A 2 1.03 -25.09 -19.14
CA SER A 2 0.51 -23.90 -18.48
C SER A 2 0.81 -24.03 -16.99
N GLU A 3 1.41 -23.00 -16.39
CA GLU A 3 1.58 -22.97 -14.94
C GLU A 3 0.21 -22.92 -14.28
N ILE A 4 -0.04 -23.85 -13.35
CA ILE A 4 -1.31 -23.95 -12.62
C ILE A 4 -1.12 -23.22 -11.28
N CYS A 5 -2.15 -22.51 -10.84
CA CYS A 5 -2.16 -21.85 -9.55
C CYS A 5 -2.43 -22.85 -8.42
N ASP A 6 -1.55 -22.89 -7.41
CA ASP A 6 -1.68 -23.81 -6.25
C ASP A 6 -2.86 -23.48 -5.31
N VAL A 7 -3.45 -22.29 -5.44
CA VAL A 7 -4.56 -21.83 -4.59
C VAL A 7 -5.92 -22.26 -5.15
N CYS A 8 -6.10 -22.12 -6.46
CA CYS A 8 -7.41 -22.32 -7.11
C CYS A 8 -7.40 -23.43 -8.18
N GLY A 9 -6.24 -23.97 -8.55
CA GLY A 9 -6.12 -25.04 -9.55
C GLY A 9 -6.34 -24.59 -11.00
N LEU A 10 -6.51 -23.28 -11.25
CA LEU A 10 -6.70 -22.73 -12.59
C LEU A 10 -5.34 -22.45 -13.27
N PRO A 11 -5.25 -22.56 -14.61
CA PRO A 11 -4.14 -22.01 -15.37
C PRO A 11 -3.91 -20.52 -15.02
N LYS A 12 -2.66 -20.09 -14.88
CA LYS A 12 -2.32 -18.70 -14.47
C LYS A 12 -2.98 -17.62 -15.33
N ASP A 13 -3.21 -17.90 -16.62
CA ASP A 13 -3.89 -17.03 -17.57
C ASP A 13 -5.39 -16.83 -17.30
N LEU A 14 -6.02 -17.74 -16.54
CA LEU A 14 -7.43 -17.66 -16.11
C LEU A 14 -7.57 -17.37 -14.60
N CYS A 15 -6.45 -17.25 -13.88
CA CYS A 15 -6.45 -17.08 -12.44
C CYS A 15 -6.73 -15.62 -12.04
N VAL A 16 -7.64 -15.43 -11.08
CA VAL A 16 -8.00 -14.11 -10.52
C VAL A 16 -7.64 -13.94 -9.04
N CYS A 17 -6.90 -14.89 -8.45
CA CYS A 17 -6.55 -14.90 -7.02
C CYS A 17 -5.88 -13.60 -6.56
N GLU A 18 -5.01 -13.00 -7.39
CA GLU A 18 -4.34 -11.73 -7.07
C GLU A 18 -5.33 -10.56 -6.96
N THR A 19 -6.40 -10.57 -7.78
CA THR A 19 -7.43 -9.51 -7.74
C THR A 19 -8.29 -9.65 -6.50
N ILE A 20 -8.70 -10.88 -6.16
CA ILE A 20 -9.47 -11.18 -4.95
C ILE A 20 -8.69 -10.78 -3.69
N ALA A 21 -7.39 -11.09 -3.66
CA ALA A 21 -6.57 -10.76 -2.50
C ALA A 21 -6.49 -9.25 -2.26
N LYS A 22 -6.29 -8.46 -3.33
CA LYS A 22 -6.34 -6.98 -3.27
C LYS A 22 -7.69 -6.45 -2.75
N GLU A 23 -8.82 -7.01 -3.19
CA GLU A 23 -10.16 -6.59 -2.74
C GLU A 23 -10.42 -6.84 -1.24
N THR A 24 -9.82 -7.89 -0.66
CA THR A 24 -10.02 -8.24 0.75
C THR A 24 -9.13 -7.45 1.71
N GLN A 25 -8.09 -6.77 1.20
CA GLN A 25 -7.12 -6.07 2.02
C GLN A 25 -7.67 -4.74 2.56
N ARG A 26 -7.66 -4.57 3.88
CA ARG A 26 -8.12 -3.32 4.53
C ARG A 26 -6.94 -2.39 4.83
N ILE A 27 -6.85 -1.28 4.08
CA ILE A 27 -5.85 -0.24 4.32
C ILE A 27 -6.40 0.87 5.22
N THR A 28 -5.66 1.19 6.28
CA THR A 28 -5.96 2.31 7.18
C THR A 28 -5.01 3.46 6.92
N VAL A 29 -5.57 4.65 6.72
CA VAL A 29 -4.81 5.91 6.60
C VAL A 29 -5.16 6.80 7.78
N ARG A 30 -4.16 7.20 8.57
CA ARG A 30 -4.35 8.14 9.70
C ARG A 30 -3.34 9.27 9.66
N ILE A 31 -3.71 10.39 10.28
CA ILE A 31 -2.82 11.52 10.51
C ILE A 31 -2.52 11.58 11.99
N GLU A 32 -1.24 11.64 12.34
CA GLU A 32 -0.79 11.72 13.73
C GLU A 32 0.23 12.85 13.90
N LYS A 33 0.24 13.43 15.10
CA LYS A 33 1.21 14.47 15.48
C LYS A 33 2.39 13.80 16.17
N ARG A 34 3.61 14.04 15.68
CA ARG A 34 4.87 13.50 16.21
C ARG A 34 5.71 14.58 16.89
N LYS A 35 6.98 14.26 17.16
CA LYS A 35 7.97 15.16 17.80
C LYS A 35 7.94 16.55 17.17
N PHE A 36 8.08 17.56 18.02
CA PHE A 36 8.05 18.98 17.62
C PHE A 36 6.73 19.41 16.96
N GLY A 37 5.65 18.68 17.22
CA GLY A 37 4.33 18.96 16.69
C GLY A 37 4.18 18.75 15.19
N LYS A 38 5.14 18.08 14.55
CA LYS A 38 5.10 17.78 13.11
C LYS A 38 4.01 16.76 12.80
N MET A 39 3.20 17.03 11.79
CA MET A 39 2.17 16.10 11.32
C MET A 39 2.80 15.02 10.45
N TYR A 40 2.30 13.80 10.57
CA TYR A 40 2.67 12.65 9.77
C TYR A 40 1.42 11.93 9.29
N THR A 41 1.48 11.38 8.09
CA THR A 41 0.46 10.46 7.56
C THR A 41 1.02 9.05 7.66
N VAL A 42 0.28 8.17 8.31
CA VAL A 42 0.63 6.76 8.50
C VAL A 42 -0.37 5.89 7.75
N VAL A 43 0.15 4.96 6.97
CA VAL A 43 -0.60 4.03 6.14
C VAL A 43 -0.24 2.61 6.53
N GLU A 44 -1.23 1.80 6.86
CA GLU A 44 -1.07 0.44 7.41
C GLU A 44 -2.09 -0.53 6.83
N GLY A 45 -1.85 -1.83 7.00
CA GLY A 45 -2.76 -2.90 6.56
C GLY A 45 -2.32 -3.58 5.25
N PHE A 46 -1.11 -3.31 4.77
CA PHE A 46 -0.54 -3.98 3.60
C PHE A 46 -0.11 -5.40 3.96
N ASP A 47 -0.48 -6.38 3.13
CA ASP A 47 0.17 -7.68 3.10
C ASP A 47 1.51 -7.55 2.39
N SER A 48 2.60 -7.69 3.14
CA SER A 48 3.96 -7.60 2.62
C SER A 48 4.33 -8.69 1.60
N LYS A 49 3.52 -9.76 1.48
CA LYS A 49 3.72 -10.80 0.47
C LYS A 49 3.16 -10.39 -0.90
N GLU A 50 2.15 -9.52 -0.91
CA GLU A 50 1.43 -9.12 -2.12
C GLU A 50 1.82 -7.71 -2.58
N ILE A 51 2.17 -6.83 -1.64
CA ILE A 51 2.50 -5.43 -1.91
C ILE A 51 3.98 -5.17 -1.62
N ASP A 52 4.71 -4.66 -2.62
CA ASP A 52 6.02 -4.06 -2.38
C ASP A 52 5.85 -2.69 -1.70
N VAL A 53 5.85 -2.72 -0.36
CA VAL A 53 5.71 -1.53 0.48
C VAL A 53 6.85 -0.52 0.25
N LYS A 54 8.06 -0.98 -0.13
CA LYS A 54 9.20 -0.08 -0.39
C LYS A 54 8.98 0.68 -1.69
N GLU A 55 8.52 0.00 -2.74
CA GLU A 55 8.19 0.63 -4.01
C GLU A 55 7.02 1.61 -3.85
N LEU A 56 5.96 1.19 -3.14
CA LEU A 56 4.80 2.05 -2.86
C LEU A 56 5.21 3.31 -2.07
N THR A 57 6.12 3.17 -1.10
CA THR A 57 6.68 4.31 -0.38
C THR A 57 7.42 5.27 -1.31
N ARG A 58 8.20 4.76 -2.27
CA ARG A 58 8.90 5.60 -3.26
C ARG A 58 7.91 6.37 -4.14
N LYS A 59 6.86 5.69 -4.63
CA LYS A 59 5.79 6.29 -5.44
C LYS A 59 5.06 7.40 -4.68
N LEU A 60 4.65 7.14 -3.44
CA LEU A 60 3.97 8.12 -2.59
C LEU A 60 4.83 9.35 -2.31
N LYS A 61 6.11 9.17 -1.96
CA LYS A 61 7.05 10.29 -1.75
C LYS A 61 7.19 11.17 -2.99
N SER A 62 7.32 10.55 -4.16
CA SER A 62 7.43 11.26 -5.43
C SER A 62 6.15 12.03 -5.76
N LYS A 63 4.97 11.40 -5.60
CA LYS A 63 3.66 12.01 -5.89
C LYS A 63 3.33 13.17 -4.95
N LEU A 64 3.71 13.06 -3.67
CA LEU A 64 3.34 14.02 -2.63
C LEU A 64 4.44 15.03 -2.31
N ALA A 65 5.62 14.91 -2.95
CA ALA A 65 6.79 15.75 -2.71
C ALA A 65 7.15 15.84 -1.21
N CYS A 66 7.22 14.71 -0.52
CA CYS A 66 7.46 14.63 0.91
C CYS A 66 8.54 13.60 1.28
N GLY A 67 9.13 13.77 2.46
CA GLY A 67 9.96 12.74 3.09
C GLY A 67 9.11 11.62 3.68
N GLY A 68 9.68 10.43 3.82
CA GLY A 68 8.97 9.30 4.40
C GLY A 68 9.78 8.00 4.37
N THR A 69 9.27 7.00 5.08
CA THR A 69 9.88 5.68 5.21
C THR A 69 8.82 4.59 5.33
N SER A 70 9.18 3.35 4.99
CA SER A 70 8.41 2.16 5.35
C SER A 70 9.04 1.49 6.57
N LYS A 71 8.26 1.20 7.61
CA LYS A 71 8.74 0.51 8.81
C LYS A 71 7.66 -0.40 9.38
N ARG A 72 8.00 -1.65 9.73
CA ARG A 72 7.08 -2.59 10.40
C ARG A 72 5.73 -2.77 9.67
N GLY A 73 5.74 -2.83 8.34
CA GLY A 73 4.51 -2.98 7.54
C GLY A 73 3.66 -1.71 7.41
N SER A 74 4.17 -0.55 7.86
CA SER A 74 3.55 0.75 7.65
C SER A 74 4.37 1.65 6.75
N ILE A 75 3.72 2.62 6.10
CA ILE A 75 4.34 3.74 5.39
C ILE A 75 4.08 5.00 6.20
N GLU A 76 5.14 5.74 6.50
CA GLU A 76 5.11 6.98 7.25
C GLU A 76 5.59 8.13 6.36
N LEU A 77 4.72 9.11 6.14
CA LEU A 77 4.99 10.29 5.31
C LEU A 77 4.94 11.54 6.16
N GLN A 78 5.87 12.47 5.93
CA GLN A 78 5.86 13.78 6.57
C GLN A 78 4.72 14.62 6.00
N GLY A 79 3.95 15.28 6.86
CA GLY A 79 2.82 16.12 6.48
C GLY A 79 1.45 15.43 6.61
N ALA A 80 0.40 16.25 6.49
CA ALA A 80 -0.99 15.81 6.52
C ALA A 80 -1.49 15.56 5.09
N HIS A 81 -1.35 14.33 4.61
CA HIS A 81 -1.63 13.92 3.24
C HIS A 81 -2.75 12.87 3.12
N GLY A 82 -3.52 12.62 4.19
CA GLY A 82 -4.49 11.53 4.27
C GLY A 82 -5.41 11.39 3.05
N SER A 83 -6.05 12.48 2.61
CA SER A 83 -6.95 12.46 1.45
C SER A 83 -6.21 12.14 0.14
N LYS A 84 -5.02 12.71 -0.07
CA LYS A 84 -4.23 12.48 -1.29
C LYS A 84 -3.67 11.06 -1.34
N VAL A 85 -3.26 10.53 -0.19
CA VAL A 85 -2.84 9.13 -0.06
C VAL A 85 -4.00 8.19 -0.40
N LYS A 86 -5.17 8.42 0.19
CA LYS A 86 -6.36 7.60 -0.08
C LYS A 86 -6.71 7.60 -1.57
N GLN A 87 -6.74 8.77 -2.19
CA GLN A 87 -7.00 8.89 -3.62
C GLN A 87 -5.96 8.12 -4.45
N TYR A 88 -4.67 8.29 -4.15
CA TYR A 88 -3.62 7.63 -4.91
C TYR A 88 -3.63 6.11 -4.75
N LEU A 89 -4.00 5.59 -3.58
CA LEU A 89 -4.16 4.15 -3.39
C LEU A 89 -5.31 3.61 -4.25
N VAL A 90 -6.45 4.30 -4.29
CA VAL A 90 -7.59 3.92 -5.16
C VAL A 90 -7.23 3.99 -6.64
N GLU A 91 -6.38 4.94 -7.05
CA GLU A 91 -5.87 5.02 -8.43
C GLU A 91 -4.96 3.83 -8.81
N LEU A 92 -4.34 3.17 -7.83
CA LEU A 92 -3.46 2.02 -8.04
C LEU A 92 -4.20 0.68 -8.10
N GLY A 93 -5.48 0.64 -7.71
CA GLY A 93 -6.32 -0.55 -7.60
C GLY A 93 -6.60 -0.93 -6.16
#